data_AF-A0A965VSS8-F1
#
_entry.id   AF-A0A965VSS8-F1
#
_cell.length_a   1.000
_cell.length_b   1.000
_cell.length_c   1.000
_cell.angle_alpha   90.00
_cell.angle_beta   90.00
_cell.angle_gamma   90.00
#
_symmetry.space_group_name_H-M   'P 1'
#
loop_
_entity.id
_entity.type
_entity.pdbx_description
1 polymer ?
#
loop_
_entity_poly.entity_id
_entity_poly.type
_entity_poly.pdbx_seq_one_letter_code
_entity_poly.pdbx_strand_id
1 'polypeptide(L)'
;MATHLDLEEQEQLDQFKHFWSRWGNLITGLITVVLVIYASWNGWNYWQQRQAAQAAVLYDTFEKAVRGKDDALMTRSLADLQDQFARTTVTQQASLLAARIYVDQTKLTEAEKALRWVIDLNKDPGFVALARLRLSALEIERKDLNKANEWVQGQKPPAGFQALFDDRLGDIAVLQKKNEDAKRHFLAAWKGMEEQNEYRRLIEVKLAALGVNPNEADKP
;
A
#
# COMPACT_ATOMS: atom_id res chain seq x y z
N MET A 1 51.36 52.96 -6.75
CA MET A 1 50.13 53.76 -6.70
C MET A 1 49.22 53.10 -5.69
N ALA A 2 49.10 53.67 -4.49
CA ALA A 2 48.18 53.18 -3.46
C ALA A 2 46.80 53.73 -3.77
N THR A 3 45.83 52.84 -4.00
CA THR A 3 44.44 53.16 -4.26
C THR A 3 43.84 53.76 -2.99
N HIS A 4 43.51 55.05 -3.01
CA HIS A 4 42.81 55.72 -1.91
C HIS A 4 41.32 55.40 -2.09
N LEU A 5 40.76 54.57 -1.21
CA LEU A 5 39.32 54.27 -1.19
C LEU A 5 38.56 55.53 -0.78
N ASP A 6 37.45 55.81 -1.47
CA ASP A 6 36.61 56.99 -1.24
C ASP A 6 36.00 56.97 0.17
N LEU A 7 35.73 58.12 0.80
CA LEU A 7 35.22 58.16 2.18
C LEU A 7 33.89 57.38 2.33
N GLU A 8 33.07 57.45 1.28
CA GLU A 8 31.81 56.71 1.16
C GLU A 8 32.03 55.19 1.06
N GLU A 9 33.11 54.74 0.41
CA GLU A 9 33.46 53.32 0.35
C GLU A 9 33.92 52.78 1.72
N GLN A 10 34.59 53.60 2.53
CA GLN A 10 34.97 53.21 3.90
C GLN A 10 33.75 53.08 4.81
N GLU A 11 32.80 54.02 4.73
CA GLU A 11 31.56 53.94 5.51
C GLU A 11 30.71 52.72 5.12
N GLN A 12 30.62 52.38 3.82
CA GLN A 12 29.94 51.16 3.36
C GLN A 12 30.63 49.88 3.85
N LEU A 13 31.96 49.84 3.83
CA LEU A 13 32.74 48.70 4.32
C LEU A 13 32.55 48.48 5.82
N ASP A 14 32.51 49.55 6.61
CA ASP A 14 32.31 49.46 8.06
C ASP A 14 30.88 49.04 8.41
N GLN A 15 29.87 49.53 7.67
CA GLN A 15 28.48 49.04 7.82
C GLN A 15 28.37 47.55 7.49
N PHE A 16 29.02 47.07 6.43
CA PHE A 16 29.04 45.65 6.07
C PHE A 16 29.76 44.81 7.13
N LYS A 17 30.92 45.24 7.60
CA LYS A 17 31.64 44.58 8.71
C LYS A 17 30.78 44.48 9.96
N HIS A 18 30.06 45.54 10.31
CA HIS A 18 29.19 45.56 11.48
C HIS A 18 27.96 44.65 11.30
N PHE A 19 27.40 44.58 10.09
CA PHE A 19 26.33 43.65 9.78
C PHE A 19 26.81 42.20 9.91
N TRP A 20 27.97 41.88 9.31
CA TRP A 20 28.52 40.53 9.34
C TRP A 20 28.99 40.12 10.73
N SER A 21 29.58 41.01 11.53
CA SER A 21 29.95 40.69 12.92
C SER A 21 28.72 40.37 13.78
N ARG A 22 27.58 41.04 13.52
CA ARG A 22 26.32 40.83 14.24
C ARG A 22 25.56 39.58 13.78
N TRP A 23 25.51 39.32 12.49
CA TRP A 23 24.64 38.28 11.90
C TRP A 23 25.40 37.11 11.25
N GLY A 24 26.70 37.24 10.97
CA GLY A 24 27.48 36.25 10.22
C GLY A 24 27.47 34.86 10.84
N ASN A 25 27.54 34.73 12.17
CA ASN A 25 27.43 33.44 12.85
C ASN A 25 26.03 32.82 12.72
N LEU A 26 24.97 33.64 12.78
CA LEU A 26 23.59 33.18 12.63
C LEU A 26 23.32 32.77 11.18
N ILE A 27 23.78 33.56 10.20
CA ILE A 27 23.66 33.26 8.77
C ILE A 27 24.44 31.98 8.43
N THR A 28 25.69 31.86 8.88
CA THR A 28 26.53 30.68 8.63
C THR A 28 25.94 29.44 9.30
N GLY A 29 25.45 29.56 10.54
CA GLY A 29 24.79 28.48 11.26
C GLY A 29 23.51 28.03 10.55
N LEU A 30 22.68 28.97 10.10
CA LEU A 30 21.46 28.68 9.35
C LEU A 30 21.76 27.96 8.03
N ILE A 31 22.72 28.48 7.25
CA ILE A 31 23.14 27.85 5.99
C ILE A 31 23.66 26.43 6.24
N THR A 32 24.47 26.24 7.28
CA THR A 32 25.02 24.92 7.63
C THR A 32 23.89 23.93 7.94
N VAL A 33 22.90 24.33 8.74
CA VAL A 33 21.73 23.48 9.05
C VAL A 33 20.96 23.12 7.78
N VAL A 34 20.70 24.09 6.90
CA VAL A 34 20.01 23.86 5.62
C VAL A 34 20.79 22.88 4.74
N LEU A 35 22.11 23.03 4.63
CA LEU A 35 22.95 22.14 3.85
C LEU A 35 22.97 20.71 4.41
N VAL A 36 23.02 20.54 5.74
CA VAL A 36 22.97 19.22 6.39
C VAL A 36 21.62 18.54 6.12
N ILE A 37 20.51 19.25 6.23
CA ILE A 37 19.18 18.73 5.90
C ILE A 37 19.12 18.32 4.42
N TYR A 38 19.58 19.18 3.52
CA TYR A 38 19.56 18.92 2.08
C TYR A 38 20.44 17.73 1.69
N ALA A 39 21.65 17.64 2.23
CA ALA A 39 22.56 16.52 2.00
C ALA A 39 21.99 15.20 2.53
N SER A 40 21.37 15.24 3.72
CA SER A 40 20.72 14.06 4.31
C SER A 40 19.55 13.58 3.44
N TRP A 41 18.72 14.51 2.94
CA TRP A 41 17.61 14.17 2.05
C TRP A 41 18.09 13.61 0.70
N ASN A 42 19.10 14.23 0.09
CA ASN A 42 19.66 13.72 -1.18
C ASN A 42 20.30 12.34 -1.01
N GLY A 43 21.06 12.13 0.06
CA GLY A 43 21.63 10.81 0.37
C GLY A 43 20.56 9.74 0.56
N TRP A 44 19.49 10.07 1.29
CA TRP A 44 18.34 9.17 1.46
C TRP A 44 17.63 8.85 0.15
N ASN A 45 17.35 9.86 -0.68
CA ASN A 45 16.69 9.67 -1.97
C ASN A 45 17.54 8.82 -2.92
N TYR A 46 18.86 9.06 -2.98
CA TYR A 46 19.78 8.26 -3.78
C TYR A 46 19.79 6.80 -3.33
N TRP A 47 19.87 6.56 -2.01
CA TRP A 47 19.79 5.21 -1.46
C TRP A 47 18.47 4.52 -1.82
N GLN A 48 17.34 5.22 -1.66
CA GLN A 48 16.01 4.68 -1.98
C GLN A 48 15.88 4.34 -3.48
N GLN A 49 16.38 5.20 -4.38
CA GLN A 49 16.37 4.94 -5.82
C GLN A 49 17.22 3.73 -6.18
N ARG A 50 18.42 3.62 -5.59
CA ARG A 50 19.29 2.45 -5.80
C ARG A 50 18.63 1.17 -5.30
N GLN A 51 17.98 1.21 -4.14
CA GLN A 51 17.24 0.09 -3.58
C GLN A 51 16.10 -0.36 -4.52
N ALA A 52 15.35 0.60 -5.06
CA ALA A 52 14.27 0.31 -6.01
C ALA A 52 14.79 -0.29 -7.33
N ALA A 53 15.91 0.22 -7.87
CA ALA A 53 16.52 -0.31 -9.08
C ALA A 53 17.01 -1.76 -8.90
N GLN A 54 17.66 -2.06 -7.76
CA GLN A 54 18.11 -3.42 -7.45
C GLN A 54 16.93 -4.38 -7.23
N ALA A 55 15.88 -3.93 -6.53
CA ALA A 55 14.65 -4.70 -6.36
C ALA A 55 13.98 -5.02 -7.70
N ALA A 56 13.98 -4.07 -8.65
CA ALA A 56 13.39 -4.28 -9.97
C ALA A 56 14.11 -5.37 -10.78
N VAL A 57 15.45 -5.47 -10.69
CA VAL A 57 16.22 -6.55 -11.34
C VAL A 57 15.86 -7.92 -10.76
N LEU A 58 15.75 -8.02 -9.44
CA LEU A 58 15.35 -9.26 -8.79
C LEU A 58 13.88 -9.61 -9.08
N TYR A 59 13.01 -8.60 -9.18
CA TYR A 59 11.62 -8.75 -9.57
C TYR A 59 11.46 -9.28 -11.00
N ASP A 60 12.27 -8.83 -11.97
CA ASP A 60 12.28 -9.42 -13.32
C ASP A 60 12.66 -10.91 -13.30
N THR A 61 13.60 -11.30 -12.43
CA THR A 61 13.95 -12.72 -12.23
C THR A 61 12.76 -13.50 -11.68
N PHE A 62 12.08 -12.96 -10.66
CA PHE A 62 10.85 -13.53 -10.11
C PHE A 62 9.76 -13.69 -11.19
N GLU A 63 9.50 -12.67 -12.02
CA GLU A 63 8.50 -12.76 -13.09
C GLU A 63 8.85 -13.79 -14.15
N LYS A 64 10.14 -13.89 -14.52
CA LYS A 64 10.61 -14.93 -15.44
C LYS A 64 10.37 -16.32 -14.85
N ALA A 65 10.61 -16.51 -13.55
CA ALA A 65 10.31 -17.76 -12.86
C ALA A 65 8.80 -18.08 -12.87
N VAL A 66 7.94 -17.08 -12.60
CA VAL A 66 6.48 -17.23 -12.68
C VAL A 66 6.04 -17.65 -14.09
N ARG A 67 6.51 -16.95 -15.13
CA ARG A 67 6.17 -17.27 -16.54
C ARG A 67 6.71 -18.63 -16.97
N GLY A 68 7.92 -18.98 -16.51
CA GLY A 68 8.58 -20.26 -16.76
C GLY A 68 8.04 -21.41 -15.91
N LYS A 69 7.15 -21.15 -14.94
CA LYS A 69 6.65 -22.12 -13.96
C LYS A 69 7.79 -22.78 -13.15
N ASP A 70 8.84 -22.04 -12.87
CA ASP A 70 9.94 -22.46 -12.00
C ASP A 70 9.63 -22.09 -10.55
N ASP A 71 8.93 -22.98 -9.86
CA ASP A 71 8.47 -22.77 -8.48
C ASP A 71 9.62 -22.53 -7.49
N ALA A 72 10.77 -23.20 -7.70
CA ALA A 72 11.91 -23.12 -6.82
C ALA A 72 12.59 -21.75 -6.94
N LEU A 73 12.82 -21.29 -8.18
CA LEU A 73 13.37 -19.96 -8.43
C LEU A 73 12.41 -18.86 -7.99
N MET A 74 11.10 -19.00 -8.28
CA MET A 74 10.08 -18.04 -7.85
C MET A 74 10.11 -17.87 -6.32
N THR A 75 10.09 -18.98 -5.58
CA THR A 75 10.07 -18.96 -4.10
C THR A 75 11.34 -18.34 -3.55
N ARG A 76 12.51 -18.68 -4.12
CA ARG A 76 13.79 -18.10 -3.70
C ARG A 76 13.86 -16.59 -4.00
N SER A 77 13.52 -16.17 -5.21
CA SER A 77 13.54 -14.76 -5.59
C SER A 77 12.54 -13.93 -4.79
N LEU A 78 11.37 -14.50 -4.44
CA LEU A 78 10.43 -13.85 -3.53
C LEU A 78 11.05 -13.65 -2.14
N ALA A 79 11.67 -14.69 -1.57
CA ALA A 79 12.32 -14.60 -0.26
C ALA A 79 13.43 -13.53 -0.27
N ASP A 80 14.27 -13.52 -1.30
CA ASP A 80 15.33 -12.51 -1.47
C ASP A 80 14.74 -11.09 -1.61
N LEU A 81 13.61 -10.91 -2.32
CA LEU A 81 12.90 -9.62 -2.40
C LEU A 81 12.36 -9.18 -1.04
N GLN A 82 11.78 -10.11 -0.27
CA GLN A 82 11.19 -9.84 1.03
C GLN A 82 12.26 -9.50 2.08
N ASP A 83 13.40 -10.18 2.07
CA ASP A 83 14.50 -9.95 3.00
C ASP A 83 15.27 -8.66 2.67
N GLN A 84 15.69 -8.51 1.42
CA GLN A 84 16.60 -7.42 1.04
C GLN A 84 15.86 -6.15 0.64
N PHE A 85 14.64 -6.26 0.09
CA PHE A 85 13.93 -5.15 -0.56
C PHE A 85 12.53 -4.91 0.01
N ALA A 86 12.26 -5.29 1.27
CA ALA A 86 10.96 -5.17 1.94
C ALA A 86 10.25 -3.82 1.75
N ARG A 87 11.00 -2.72 1.75
CA ARG A 87 10.46 -1.34 1.67
C ARG A 87 10.00 -0.93 0.27
N THR A 88 10.24 -1.75 -0.75
CA THR A 88 9.90 -1.41 -2.12
C THR A 88 8.48 -1.87 -2.48
N THR A 89 7.79 -1.09 -3.31
CA THR A 89 6.44 -1.41 -3.77
C THR A 89 6.41 -2.71 -4.58
N VAL A 90 7.46 -2.97 -5.37
CA VAL A 90 7.57 -4.19 -6.20
C VAL A 90 7.62 -5.47 -5.37
N THR A 91 8.22 -5.45 -4.17
CA THR A 91 8.22 -6.61 -3.27
C THR A 91 6.82 -6.96 -2.76
N GLN A 92 5.99 -5.94 -2.46
CA GLN A 92 4.59 -6.17 -2.06
C GLN A 92 3.78 -6.75 -3.23
N GLN A 93 3.98 -6.24 -4.44
CA GLN A 93 3.34 -6.77 -5.65
C GLN A 93 3.77 -8.22 -5.93
N ALA A 94 5.07 -8.53 -5.80
CA ALA A 94 5.59 -9.88 -5.93
C ALA A 94 4.94 -10.84 -4.92
N SER A 95 4.80 -10.41 -3.67
CA SER A 95 4.17 -11.21 -2.61
C SER A 95 2.68 -11.48 -2.91
N LEU A 96 1.95 -10.47 -3.37
CA LEU A 96 0.55 -10.61 -3.80
C LEU A 96 0.41 -11.52 -5.03
N LEU A 97 1.33 -11.43 -6.00
CA LEU A 97 1.33 -12.28 -7.18
C LEU A 97 1.68 -13.73 -6.81
N ALA A 98 2.72 -13.94 -6.01
CA ALA A 98 3.10 -15.25 -5.50
C ALA A 98 1.94 -15.91 -4.74
N ALA A 99 1.24 -15.17 -3.89
CA ALA A 99 0.07 -15.68 -3.20
C ALA A 99 -1.00 -16.21 -4.16
N ARG A 100 -1.28 -15.51 -5.26
CA ARG A 100 -2.21 -15.98 -6.29
C ARG A 100 -1.71 -17.28 -6.94
N ILE A 101 -0.45 -17.32 -7.35
CA ILE A 101 0.14 -18.52 -7.96
C ILE A 101 0.10 -19.72 -7.01
N TYR A 102 0.39 -19.50 -5.72
CA TYR A 102 0.30 -20.54 -4.71
C TYR A 102 -1.14 -21.05 -4.54
N VAL A 103 -2.16 -20.19 -4.56
CA VAL A 103 -3.57 -20.61 -4.58
C VAL A 103 -3.89 -21.45 -5.83
N ASP A 104 -3.48 -20.99 -7.02
CA ASP A 104 -3.69 -21.72 -8.28
C ASP A 104 -3.03 -23.12 -8.26
N GLN A 105 -1.96 -23.27 -7.48
CA GLN A 105 -1.24 -24.53 -7.25
C GLN A 105 -1.73 -25.33 -6.04
N THR A 106 -2.81 -24.89 -5.36
CA THR A 106 -3.35 -25.48 -4.12
C THR A 106 -2.38 -25.44 -2.92
N LYS A 107 -1.30 -24.65 -3.01
CA LYS A 107 -0.30 -24.40 -1.95
C LYS A 107 -0.81 -23.33 -0.98
N LEU A 108 -1.91 -23.64 -0.28
CA LEU A 108 -2.65 -22.64 0.50
C LEU A 108 -1.84 -22.09 1.69
N THR A 109 -0.91 -22.85 2.25
CA THR A 109 -0.06 -22.40 3.37
C THR A 109 0.93 -21.33 2.92
N GLU A 110 1.51 -21.50 1.75
CA GLU A 110 2.45 -20.59 1.12
C GLU A 110 1.74 -19.30 0.69
N ALA A 111 0.53 -19.43 0.14
CA ALA A 111 -0.34 -18.30 -0.15
C ALA A 111 -0.62 -17.46 1.10
N GLU A 112 -1.00 -18.11 2.21
CA GLU A 112 -1.26 -17.43 3.48
C GLU A 112 -0.02 -16.66 3.96
N LYS A 113 1.17 -17.31 3.95
CA LYS A 113 2.43 -16.68 4.37
C LYS A 113 2.73 -15.42 3.54
N ALA A 114 2.59 -15.51 2.22
CA ALA A 114 2.84 -14.39 1.32
C ALA A 114 1.87 -13.22 1.55
N LEU A 115 0.58 -13.50 1.80
CA LEU A 115 -0.42 -12.46 2.10
C LEU A 115 -0.20 -11.84 3.48
N ARG A 116 0.07 -12.65 4.50
CA ARG A 116 0.38 -12.17 5.86
C ARG A 116 1.61 -11.27 5.86
N TRP A 117 2.65 -11.64 5.10
CA TRP A 117 3.85 -10.81 4.97
C TRP A 117 3.53 -9.38 4.51
N VAL A 118 2.61 -9.22 3.54
CA VAL A 118 2.17 -7.89 3.06
C VAL A 118 1.44 -7.12 4.16
N ILE A 119 0.58 -7.79 4.94
CA ILE A 119 -0.14 -7.19 6.06
C ILE A 119 0.83 -6.77 7.17
N ASP A 120 1.77 -7.63 7.54
CA ASP A 120 2.73 -7.41 8.62
C ASP A 120 3.70 -6.28 8.28
N LEU A 121 4.10 -6.17 7.00
CA LEU A 121 4.90 -5.06 6.51
C LEU A 121 4.16 -3.71 6.62
N ASN A 122 2.85 -3.71 6.39
CA ASN A 122 1.94 -2.58 6.59
C ASN A 122 2.40 -1.26 5.94
N LYS A 123 2.82 -1.30 4.67
CA LYS A 123 3.35 -0.12 3.95
C LYS A 123 2.35 0.56 3.05
N ASP A 124 1.66 -0.20 2.20
CA ASP A 124 0.62 0.32 1.32
C ASP A 124 -0.77 -0.11 1.82
N PRO A 125 -1.62 0.83 2.28
CA PRO A 125 -2.95 0.49 2.79
C PRO A 125 -3.84 -0.27 1.81
N GLY A 126 -3.71 -0.02 0.50
CA GLY A 126 -4.46 -0.70 -0.55
C GLY A 126 -4.01 -2.15 -0.71
N PHE A 127 -2.70 -2.40 -0.71
CA PHE A 127 -2.17 -3.76 -0.74
C PHE A 127 -2.50 -4.55 0.51
N VAL A 128 -2.47 -3.92 1.69
CA VAL A 128 -2.90 -4.54 2.95
C VAL A 128 -4.39 -4.91 2.87
N ALA A 129 -5.24 -4.02 2.37
CA ALA A 129 -6.67 -4.28 2.22
C ALA A 129 -6.94 -5.43 1.22
N LEU A 130 -6.23 -5.45 0.10
CA LEU A 130 -6.30 -6.55 -0.87
C LEU A 130 -5.82 -7.88 -0.26
N ALA A 131 -4.73 -7.86 0.50
CA ALA A 131 -4.20 -9.06 1.15
C ALA A 131 -5.21 -9.65 2.16
N ARG A 132 -5.86 -8.78 2.95
CA ARG A 132 -6.95 -9.17 3.86
C ARG A 132 -8.13 -9.81 3.15
N LEU A 133 -8.62 -9.21 2.06
CA LEU A 133 -9.71 -9.79 1.26
C LEU A 133 -9.34 -11.18 0.70
N ARG A 134 -8.09 -11.34 0.24
CA ARG A 134 -7.60 -12.63 -0.27
C ARG A 134 -7.43 -13.67 0.83
N LEU A 135 -6.95 -13.29 2.02
CA LEU A 135 -6.88 -14.18 3.17
C LEU A 135 -8.28 -14.60 3.64
N SER A 136 -9.23 -13.67 3.66
CA SER A 136 -10.62 -14.01 3.93
C SER A 136 -11.16 -15.05 2.93
N ALA A 137 -10.79 -14.97 1.65
CA ALA A 137 -11.17 -15.96 0.63
C ALA A 137 -10.53 -17.33 0.88
N LEU A 138 -9.26 -17.33 1.23
CA LEU A 138 -8.52 -18.53 1.56
C LEU A 138 -9.14 -19.27 2.76
N GLU A 139 -9.53 -18.54 3.80
CA GLU A 139 -10.16 -19.14 4.98
C GLU A 139 -11.59 -19.63 4.70
N ILE A 140 -12.33 -18.97 3.80
CA ILE A 140 -13.61 -19.49 3.29
C ILE A 140 -13.41 -20.84 2.58
N GLU A 141 -12.40 -20.96 1.72
CA GLU A 141 -12.09 -22.22 1.03
C GLU A 141 -11.74 -23.34 2.02
N ARG A 142 -11.03 -22.99 3.10
CA ARG A 142 -10.73 -23.88 4.23
C ARG A 142 -11.93 -24.15 5.15
N LYS A 143 -13.08 -23.53 4.88
CA LYS A 143 -14.31 -23.59 5.69
C LYS A 143 -14.18 -23.00 7.10
N ASP A 144 -13.13 -22.23 7.36
CA ASP A 144 -12.93 -21.51 8.62
C ASP A 144 -13.54 -20.11 8.53
N LEU A 145 -14.87 -20.05 8.63
CA LEU A 145 -15.64 -18.80 8.49
C LEU A 145 -15.35 -17.80 9.62
N ASN A 146 -14.84 -18.27 10.76
CA ASN A 146 -14.45 -17.40 11.87
C ASN A 146 -13.18 -16.63 11.53
N LYS A 147 -12.12 -17.33 11.09
CA LYS A 147 -10.91 -16.66 10.59
C LYS A 147 -11.17 -15.81 9.36
N ALA A 148 -12.06 -16.26 8.47
CA ALA A 148 -12.45 -15.45 7.31
C ALA A 148 -13.01 -14.09 7.73
N ASN A 149 -13.81 -14.03 8.80
CA ASN A 149 -14.32 -12.77 9.35
C ASN A 149 -13.22 -11.94 10.00
N GLU A 150 -12.28 -12.53 10.76
CA GLU A 150 -11.20 -11.78 11.42
C GLU A 150 -10.39 -10.91 10.45
N TRP A 151 -10.24 -11.36 9.20
CA TRP A 151 -9.52 -10.63 8.17
C TRP A 151 -10.22 -9.37 7.65
N VAL A 152 -11.55 -9.26 7.80
CA VAL A 152 -12.34 -8.15 7.23
C VAL A 152 -13.19 -7.41 8.25
N GLN A 153 -13.76 -8.09 9.24
CA GLN A 153 -14.64 -7.51 10.24
C GLN A 153 -13.86 -6.57 11.16
N GLY A 154 -14.40 -5.36 11.34
CA GLY A 154 -13.81 -4.33 12.22
C GLY A 154 -12.51 -3.71 11.69
N GLN A 155 -12.04 -4.12 10.50
CA GLN A 155 -10.90 -3.52 9.84
C GLN A 155 -11.29 -2.16 9.24
N LYS A 156 -10.30 -1.26 9.11
CA LYS A 156 -10.48 0.08 8.53
C LYS A 156 -9.79 0.13 7.16
N PRO A 157 -10.42 -0.37 6.08
CA PRO A 157 -9.83 -0.31 4.76
C PRO A 157 -9.73 1.15 4.26
N PRO A 158 -8.79 1.45 3.34
CA PRO A 158 -8.74 2.76 2.69
C PRO A 158 -9.97 3.00 1.81
N ALA A 159 -10.16 4.26 1.39
CA ALA A 159 -11.21 4.63 0.45
C ALA A 159 -11.17 3.74 -0.81
N GLY A 160 -12.35 3.34 -1.29
CA GLY A 160 -12.50 2.41 -2.43
C GLY A 160 -12.52 0.92 -2.05
N PHE A 161 -12.10 0.53 -0.84
CA PHE A 161 -12.14 -0.87 -0.39
C PHE A 161 -13.28 -1.20 0.57
N GLN A 162 -13.90 -0.19 1.20
CA GLN A 162 -14.98 -0.40 2.18
C GLN A 162 -16.10 -1.27 1.61
N ALA A 163 -16.60 -0.94 0.42
CA ALA A 163 -17.66 -1.71 -0.23
C ALA A 163 -17.25 -3.18 -0.54
N LEU A 164 -15.98 -3.44 -0.83
CA LEU A 164 -15.47 -4.80 -1.06
C LEU A 164 -15.39 -5.60 0.26
N PHE A 165 -15.08 -4.94 1.37
CA PHE A 165 -15.10 -5.55 2.70
C PHE A 165 -16.53 -5.88 3.12
N ASP A 166 -17.47 -4.98 2.88
CA ASP A 166 -18.90 -5.21 3.12
C ASP A 166 -19.43 -6.35 2.26
N ASP A 167 -19.07 -6.42 0.97
CA ASP A 167 -19.44 -7.55 0.10
C ASP A 167 -18.90 -8.88 0.65
N ARG A 168 -17.63 -8.89 1.10
CA ARG A 168 -17.05 -10.08 1.72
C ARG A 168 -17.76 -10.50 3.00
N LEU A 169 -18.12 -9.56 3.86
CA LEU A 169 -18.88 -9.85 5.09
C LEU A 169 -20.26 -10.43 4.74
N GLY A 170 -20.89 -9.94 3.67
CA GLY A 170 -22.12 -10.51 3.13
C GLY A 170 -21.94 -11.97 2.69
N ASP A 171 -20.89 -12.27 1.92
CA ASP A 171 -20.58 -13.63 1.47
C ASP A 171 -20.38 -14.58 2.66
N ILE A 172 -19.63 -14.16 3.67
CA ILE A 172 -19.41 -14.95 4.88
C ILE A 172 -20.73 -15.16 5.63
N ALA A 173 -21.58 -14.14 5.74
CA ALA A 173 -22.87 -14.24 6.41
C ALA A 173 -23.82 -15.23 5.69
N VAL A 174 -23.82 -15.26 4.35
CA VAL A 174 -24.56 -16.28 3.57
C VAL A 174 -24.07 -17.68 3.92
N LEU A 175 -22.76 -17.90 3.95
CA LEU A 175 -22.17 -19.20 4.30
C LEU A 175 -22.47 -19.61 5.75
N GLN A 176 -22.64 -18.63 6.65
CA GLN A 176 -23.09 -18.83 8.03
C GLN A 176 -24.61 -18.97 8.17
N LYS A 177 -25.38 -18.91 7.07
CA LYS A 177 -26.86 -18.92 7.05
C LYS A 177 -27.50 -17.73 7.79
N LYS A 178 -26.78 -16.62 7.95
CA LYS A 178 -27.25 -15.38 8.57
C LYS A 178 -27.76 -14.41 7.50
N ASN A 179 -28.87 -14.76 6.87
CA ASN A 179 -29.36 -14.04 5.68
C ASN A 179 -29.69 -12.56 5.94
N GLU A 180 -30.19 -12.20 7.12
CA GLU A 180 -30.47 -10.80 7.44
C GLU A 180 -29.19 -9.96 7.58
N ASP A 181 -28.13 -10.52 8.17
CA ASP A 181 -26.83 -9.87 8.21
C ASP A 181 -26.24 -9.77 6.80
N ALA A 182 -26.37 -10.83 5.98
CA ALA A 182 -25.91 -10.82 4.59
C ALA A 182 -26.57 -9.70 3.78
N LYS A 183 -27.90 -9.54 3.87
CA LYS A 183 -28.63 -8.44 3.22
C LYS A 183 -28.10 -7.08 3.65
N ARG A 184 -27.90 -6.86 4.94
CA ARG A 184 -27.36 -5.60 5.47
C ARG A 184 -25.98 -5.28 4.90
N HIS A 185 -25.09 -6.27 4.88
CA HIS A 185 -23.74 -6.12 4.35
C HIS A 185 -23.74 -5.87 2.84
N PHE A 186 -24.49 -6.64 2.05
CA PHE A 186 -24.58 -6.41 0.61
C PHE A 186 -25.24 -5.08 0.26
N LEU A 187 -26.24 -4.60 1.01
CA LEU A 187 -26.80 -3.27 0.81
C LEU A 187 -25.78 -2.17 1.11
N ALA A 188 -24.99 -2.31 2.17
CA ALA A 188 -23.90 -1.38 2.46
C ALA A 188 -22.84 -1.37 1.34
N ALA A 189 -22.46 -2.55 0.85
CA ALA A 189 -21.56 -2.72 -0.27
C ALA A 189 -22.09 -2.05 -1.55
N TRP A 190 -23.35 -2.31 -1.90
CA TRP A 190 -24.01 -1.75 -3.08
C TRP A 190 -24.07 -0.22 -3.03
N LYS A 191 -24.48 0.35 -1.89
CA LYS A 191 -24.51 1.81 -1.67
C LYS A 191 -23.12 2.45 -1.71
N GLY A 192 -22.10 1.71 -1.29
CA GLY A 192 -20.71 2.14 -1.31
C GLY A 192 -20.05 2.08 -2.69
N MET A 193 -20.73 1.57 -3.72
CA MET A 193 -20.23 1.50 -5.09
C MET A 193 -20.93 2.51 -6.00
N GLU A 194 -20.18 3.09 -6.93
CA GLU A 194 -20.74 3.95 -7.98
C GLU A 194 -21.71 3.17 -8.89
N GLU A 195 -22.74 3.84 -9.40
CA GLU A 195 -23.80 3.21 -10.23
C GLU A 195 -23.25 2.56 -11.50
N GLN A 196 -22.19 3.15 -12.08
CA GLN A 196 -21.57 2.64 -13.30
C GLN A 196 -20.59 1.49 -13.05
N ASN A 197 -20.30 1.16 -11.79
CA ASN A 197 -19.36 0.11 -11.44
C ASN A 197 -19.97 -1.27 -11.75
N GLU A 198 -19.35 -2.03 -12.65
CA GLU A 198 -19.83 -3.37 -13.01
C GLU A 198 -19.90 -4.34 -11.82
N TYR A 199 -19.02 -4.16 -10.81
CA TYR A 199 -19.06 -4.96 -9.59
C TYR A 199 -20.33 -4.72 -8.78
N ARG A 200 -20.92 -3.52 -8.86
CA ARG A 200 -22.21 -3.21 -8.21
C ARG A 200 -23.33 -4.12 -8.73
N ARG A 201 -23.31 -4.45 -10.03
CA ARG A 201 -24.27 -5.39 -10.64
C ARG A 201 -24.11 -6.81 -10.10
N LEU A 202 -22.90 -7.23 -9.75
CA LEU A 202 -22.69 -8.52 -9.10
C LEU A 202 -23.31 -8.55 -7.70
N ILE A 203 -23.20 -7.44 -6.94
CA ILE A 203 -23.83 -7.32 -5.63
C ILE A 203 -25.37 -7.32 -5.76
N GLU A 204 -25.93 -6.73 -6.81
CA GLU A 204 -27.38 -6.81 -7.08
C GLU A 204 -27.86 -8.24 -7.25
N VAL A 205 -27.10 -9.07 -7.97
CA VAL A 205 -27.43 -10.50 -8.12
C VAL A 205 -27.40 -11.21 -6.77
N LYS A 206 -26.41 -10.92 -5.92
CA LYS A 206 -26.33 -11.49 -4.55
C LYS A 206 -27.50 -11.05 -3.68
N LEU A 207 -27.91 -9.77 -3.76
CA LEU A 207 -29.08 -9.23 -3.07
C LEU A 207 -30.38 -9.88 -3.57
N ALA A 208 -30.53 -10.03 -4.88
CA ALA A 208 -31.70 -10.66 -5.49
C ALA A 208 -31.83 -12.14 -5.07
N ALA A 209 -30.71 -12.86 -4.96
CA ALA A 209 -30.69 -14.23 -4.43
C ALA A 209 -31.16 -14.32 -2.96
N LEU A 210 -31.09 -13.21 -2.22
CA LEU A 210 -31.64 -13.08 -0.86
C LEU A 210 -33.05 -12.43 -0.84
N GLY A 211 -33.66 -12.22 -2.01
CA GLY A 211 -34.99 -11.61 -2.15
C GLY A 211 -35.01 -10.09 -1.96
N VAL A 212 -33.88 -9.40 -2.14
CA VAL A 212 -33.78 -7.94 -2.03
C VAL A 212 -33.56 -7.32 -3.40
N ASN A 213 -34.43 -6.40 -3.79
CA ASN A 213 -34.22 -5.54 -4.96
C ASN A 213 -33.75 -4.15 -4.48
N PRO A 214 -32.46 -3.82 -4.57
CA PRO A 214 -31.95 -2.53 -4.07
C PRO A 214 -32.51 -1.33 -4.86
N ASN A 215 -32.90 -1.52 -6.12
CA ASN A 215 -33.46 -0.46 -6.97
C ASN A 215 -34.93 -0.12 -6.66
N GLU A 216 -35.64 -0.97 -5.90
CA GLU A 216 -37.01 -0.68 -5.45
C GLU A 216 -37.03 0.14 -4.17
N ALA A 217 -35.99 0.03 -3.33
CA ALA A 217 -35.87 0.77 -2.08
C ALA A 217 -35.59 2.27 -2.27
N ASP A 218 -35.12 2.68 -3.46
CA ASP A 218 -34.82 4.08 -3.81
C ASP A 218 -35.95 4.75 -4.63
N LYS A 219 -37.11 4.09 -4.80
CA LYS A 219 -38.28 4.76 -5.40
C LYS A 219 -38.95 5.69 -4.37
N PRO A 220 -39.22 6.96 -4.72
CA PRO A 220 -39.87 7.93 -3.82
C PRO A 220 -41.32 7.54 -3.50
#